data_AF-A0A482ZIP1-F1
#
_entry.id   AF-A0A482ZIP1-F1
#
_cell.length_a   1.000
_cell.length_b   1.000
_cell.length_c   1.000
_cell.angle_alpha   90.00
_cell.angle_beta   90.00
_cell.angle_gamma   90.00
#
_symmetry.space_group_name_H-M   'P 1'
#
loop_
_entity.id
_entity.type
_entity.pdbx_description
1 polymer ?
#
loop_
_entity_poly.entity_id
_entity_poly.type
_entity_poly.pdbx_seq_one_letter_code
_entity_poly.pdbx_strand_id
1 'polypeptide(L)'
;MLGSMLAGTEESPGEVELFQGRAYKSYRGMGSIGAMDQAHGSSDRYFQGDSKADKLVPEGIEGRVPFKGSIRPIIHQMTGGVRSSMGYIGCATLDKMRSDAVFVQVTSAGMVESHVHDVSITKEAPNYHQ
;
A
#
# COMPACT_ATOMS: atom_id res chain seq x y z
N MET A 1 -2.12 -8.98 2.42
CA MET A 1 -0.89 -8.38 2.99
C MET A 1 -0.79 -6.94 2.50
N LEU A 2 -0.39 -5.98 3.34
CA LEU A 2 -0.38 -4.55 3.02
C LEU A 2 1.00 -3.96 3.31
N GLY A 3 1.60 -3.27 2.32
CA GLY A 3 2.90 -2.61 2.43
C GLY A 3 2.79 -1.09 2.44
N SER A 4 2.79 -0.48 1.25
CA SER A 4 2.74 0.98 1.04
C SER A 4 1.59 1.69 1.77
N MET A 5 0.46 1.01 1.96
CA MET A 5 -0.68 1.57 2.67
C MET A 5 -0.36 1.87 4.14
N LEU A 6 0.47 1.04 4.78
CA LEU A 6 0.87 1.15 6.19
C LEU A 6 2.26 1.76 6.38
N ALA A 7 3.06 1.87 5.32
CA ALA A 7 4.45 2.34 5.42
C ALA A 7 4.60 3.77 5.96
N GLY A 8 3.58 4.63 5.79
CA GLY A 8 3.60 6.01 6.26
C GLY A 8 3.07 6.22 7.68
N THR A 9 2.77 5.16 8.45
CA THR A 9 2.15 5.31 9.77
C THR A 9 3.16 5.63 10.86
N GLU A 10 2.71 6.14 12.00
CA GLU A 10 3.57 6.37 13.18
C GLU A 10 4.28 5.09 13.62
N GLU A 11 3.57 3.98 13.61
CA GLU A 11 4.04 2.67 14.07
C GLU A 11 4.97 1.95 13.08
N SER A 12 5.08 2.45 11.83
CA SER A 12 6.02 1.87 10.86
C SER A 12 7.47 2.26 11.20
N PRO A 13 8.46 1.40 10.92
CA PRO A 13 9.87 1.72 11.14
C PRO A 13 10.33 2.95 10.34
N GLY A 14 11.35 3.65 10.85
CA GLY A 14 11.93 4.83 10.21
C GLY A 14 11.36 6.15 10.73
N GLU A 15 12.14 7.22 10.57
CA GLU A 15 11.80 8.56 11.03
C GLU A 15 10.95 9.32 10.02
N VAL A 16 10.23 10.33 10.52
CA VAL A 16 9.47 11.24 9.66
C VAL A 16 10.41 12.29 9.09
N GLU A 17 10.47 12.35 7.76
CA GLU A 17 11.29 13.30 7.00
C GLU A 17 10.42 14.44 6.46
N LEU A 18 10.90 15.68 6.59
CA LEU A 18 10.25 16.83 5.97
C LEU A 18 10.81 17.06 4.57
N PHE A 19 9.95 17.08 3.56
CA PHE A 19 10.33 17.40 2.18
C PHE A 19 9.31 18.33 1.55
N GLN A 20 9.78 19.48 1.03
CA GLN A 20 8.93 20.52 0.41
C GLN A 20 7.72 20.91 1.28
N GLY A 21 7.91 21.01 2.59
CA GLY A 21 6.87 21.41 3.54
C GLY A 21 5.83 20.32 3.85
N ARG A 22 6.03 19.08 3.39
CA ARG A 22 5.19 17.93 3.71
C ARG A 22 5.99 16.86 4.45
N ALA A 23 5.31 16.11 5.32
CA ALA A 23 5.90 15.02 6.08
C ALA A 23 5.81 13.70 5.29
N TYR A 24 6.91 12.95 5.27
CA TYR A 24 7.04 11.67 4.59
C TYR A 24 7.73 10.64 5.48
N LYS A 25 7.59 9.36 5.16
CA LYS A 25 8.43 8.27 5.67
C LYS A 25 9.08 7.52 4.51
N SER A 26 10.28 6.98 4.74
CA SER A 26 10.95 6.13 3.77
C SER A 26 10.20 4.80 3.60
N TYR A 27 10.09 4.34 2.37
CA TYR A 27 9.51 3.05 2.03
C TYR A 27 10.28 2.44 0.88
N ARG A 28 10.71 1.19 1.04
CA ARG A 28 11.51 0.49 0.04
C ARG A 28 11.05 -0.94 -0.16
N GLY A 29 11.22 -1.42 -1.38
CA GLY A 29 11.09 -2.85 -1.67
C GLY A 29 12.23 -3.63 -1.05
N MET A 30 11.97 -4.87 -0.60
CA MET A 30 13.04 -5.72 -0.06
C MET A 30 14.08 -6.08 -1.13
N GLY A 31 13.76 -5.96 -2.42
CA GLY A 31 14.72 -6.16 -3.53
C GLY A 31 15.50 -4.90 -3.90
N SER A 32 15.42 -3.84 -3.08
CA SER A 32 16.23 -2.62 -3.29
C SER A 32 17.66 -2.83 -2.81
N ILE A 33 18.60 -2.08 -3.41
CA ILE A 33 20.03 -2.15 -3.05
C ILE A 33 20.21 -1.89 -1.56
N GLY A 34 19.63 -0.83 -1.01
CA GLY A 34 19.78 -0.49 0.41
C GLY A 34 19.09 -1.48 1.36
N ALA A 35 18.19 -2.34 0.89
CA ALA A 35 17.63 -3.44 1.68
C ALA A 35 18.48 -4.71 1.58
N MET A 36 19.06 -5.00 0.41
CA MET A 36 19.89 -6.18 0.18
C MET A 36 21.31 -6.04 0.76
N ASP A 37 21.86 -4.82 0.77
CA ASP A 37 23.23 -4.53 1.23
C ASP A 37 23.37 -4.48 2.78
N GLN A 38 22.28 -4.68 3.52
CA GLN A 38 22.34 -4.68 4.99
C GLN A 38 22.97 -5.97 5.53
N ALA A 39 23.59 -5.90 6.72
CA ALA A 39 24.21 -7.07 7.38
C ALA A 39 23.23 -8.23 7.67
N HIS A 40 21.93 -7.93 7.80
CA HIS A 40 20.82 -8.89 7.80
C HIS A 40 19.85 -8.59 6.64
N GLY A 41 20.42 -8.33 5.47
CA GLY A 41 19.72 -7.89 4.29
C GLY A 41 18.88 -8.98 3.65
N SER A 42 18.04 -8.57 2.72
CA SER A 42 17.11 -9.46 2.00
C SER A 42 17.72 -10.17 0.80
N SER A 43 19.04 -10.06 0.58
CA SER A 43 19.73 -10.62 -0.60
C SER A 43 19.47 -12.12 -0.79
N ASP A 44 19.40 -12.89 0.29
CA ASP A 44 19.07 -14.33 0.25
C ASP A 44 17.68 -14.61 -0.36
N ARG A 45 16.70 -13.75 -0.11
CA ARG A 45 15.36 -13.87 -0.72
C ARG A 45 15.36 -13.72 -2.24
N TYR A 46 16.38 -13.05 -2.77
CA TYR A 46 16.56 -12.79 -4.19
C TYR A 46 17.65 -13.67 -4.81
N PHE A 47 18.10 -14.71 -4.09
CA PHE A 47 19.17 -15.61 -4.53
C PHE A 47 20.49 -14.88 -4.81
N GLN A 48 20.70 -13.75 -4.13
CA GLN A 48 21.88 -12.87 -4.27
C GLN A 48 22.76 -12.85 -3.01
N GLY A 49 22.56 -13.80 -2.09
CA GLY A 49 23.26 -13.86 -0.79
C GLY A 49 24.79 -13.87 -0.87
N ASP A 50 25.36 -14.51 -1.91
CA ASP A 50 26.82 -14.60 -2.13
C ASP A 50 27.38 -13.48 -3.03
N SER A 51 26.52 -12.57 -3.53
CA SER A 51 26.95 -11.49 -4.42
C SER A 51 27.46 -10.29 -3.63
N LYS A 52 28.57 -9.70 -4.08
CA LYS A 52 29.04 -8.41 -3.55
C LYS A 52 28.03 -7.31 -3.90
N ALA A 53 27.93 -6.28 -3.03
CA ALA A 53 27.03 -5.14 -3.18
C ALA A 53 27.00 -4.55 -4.61
N ASP A 54 28.17 -4.37 -5.20
CA ASP A 54 28.39 -3.78 -6.54
C ASP A 54 27.84 -4.63 -7.70
N LYS A 55 27.46 -5.89 -7.43
CA LYS A 55 26.93 -6.85 -8.42
C LYS A 55 25.46 -7.20 -8.19
N LEU A 56 24.83 -6.59 -7.19
CA LEU A 56 23.42 -6.82 -6.92
C LEU A 56 22.55 -6.30 -8.07
N VAL A 57 21.58 -7.10 -8.50
CA VAL A 57 20.57 -6.72 -9.50
C VAL A 57 19.28 -6.45 -8.75
N PRO A 58 18.88 -5.17 -8.55
CA PRO A 58 17.72 -4.85 -7.74
C PRO A 58 16.40 -5.14 -8.46
N GLU A 59 15.49 -5.80 -7.76
CA GLU A 59 14.08 -6.00 -8.17
C GLU A 59 13.11 -5.07 -7.43
N GLY A 60 13.65 -4.17 -6.59
CA GLY A 60 12.88 -3.22 -5.81
C GLY A 60 13.49 -1.81 -5.87
N ILE A 61 12.64 -0.81 -5.65
CA ILE A 61 13.03 0.60 -5.57
C ILE A 61 12.95 1.11 -4.14
N GLU A 62 13.61 2.22 -3.90
CA GLU A 62 13.52 3.01 -2.68
C GLU A 62 12.75 4.28 -2.96
N GLY A 63 11.87 4.66 -2.07
CA GLY A 63 11.05 5.85 -2.23
C GLY A 63 10.58 6.38 -0.88
N ARG A 64 9.66 7.35 -0.97
CA ARG A 64 9.03 7.96 0.19
C ARG A 64 7.52 7.93 0.03
N VAL A 65 6.81 7.72 1.12
CA VAL A 65 5.34 7.77 1.17
C VAL A 65 4.90 8.91 2.09
N PRO A 66 3.79 9.60 1.80
CA PRO A 66 3.27 10.63 2.70
C PRO A 66 3.06 10.07 4.11
N PHE A 67 3.34 10.88 5.13
CA PHE A 67 3.03 10.52 6.52
C PHE A 67 1.51 10.47 6.72
N LYS A 68 1.02 9.38 7.32
CA LYS A 68 -0.41 9.05 7.44
C LYS A 68 -0.94 9.12 8.88
N GLY A 69 -0.09 9.46 9.85
CA GLY A 69 -0.43 9.42 11.28
C GLY A 69 -0.52 7.98 11.81
N SER A 70 -1.28 7.79 12.89
CA SER A 70 -1.48 6.45 13.47
C SER A 70 -2.13 5.46 12.49
N ILE A 71 -1.82 4.18 12.66
CA ILE A 71 -2.41 3.06 11.89
C ILE A 71 -3.91 2.87 12.16
N ARG A 72 -4.41 3.30 13.32
CA ARG A 72 -5.78 3.00 13.78
C ARG A 72 -6.87 3.54 12.84
N PRO A 73 -6.85 4.82 12.40
CA PRO A 73 -7.81 5.33 11.43
C PRO A 73 -7.77 4.58 10.09
N ILE A 74 -6.60 4.18 9.61
CA ILE A 74 -6.45 3.42 8.36
C ILE A 74 -7.14 2.07 8.48
N ILE A 75 -6.89 1.31 9.55
CA ILE A 75 -7.55 0.03 9.80
C ILE A 75 -9.07 0.21 9.91
N HIS A 76 -9.53 1.27 10.59
CA HIS A 76 -10.95 1.58 10.69
C HIS A 76 -11.60 1.81 9.31
N GLN A 77 -10.98 2.62 8.45
CA GLN A 77 -11.49 2.86 7.10
C GLN A 77 -11.49 1.58 6.24
N MET A 78 -10.42 0.78 6.31
CA MET A 78 -10.32 -0.47 5.56
C MET A 78 -11.37 -1.50 6.00
N THR A 79 -11.55 -1.66 7.31
CA THR A 79 -12.57 -2.57 7.84
C THR A 79 -13.98 -2.07 7.54
N GLY A 80 -14.21 -0.75 7.52
CA GLY A 80 -15.44 -0.14 7.05
C GLY A 80 -15.75 -0.46 5.59
N GLY A 81 -14.77 -0.34 4.69
CA GLY A 81 -14.92 -0.68 3.27
C GLY A 81 -15.25 -2.16 3.04
N VAL A 82 -14.56 -3.07 3.72
CA VAL A 82 -14.86 -4.51 3.64
C VAL A 82 -16.27 -4.81 4.14
N ARG A 83 -16.69 -4.24 5.28
CA ARG A 83 -18.04 -4.42 5.82
C ARG A 83 -19.11 -3.86 4.87
N SER A 84 -18.87 -2.71 4.26
CA SER A 84 -19.77 -2.14 3.25
C SER A 84 -19.91 -3.07 2.04
N SER A 85 -18.81 -3.61 1.54
CA SER A 85 -18.82 -4.57 0.42
C SER A 85 -19.60 -5.84 0.78
N MET A 86 -19.35 -6.42 1.96
CA MET A 86 -20.09 -7.57 2.48
C MET A 86 -21.61 -7.30 2.57
N GLY A 87 -21.99 -6.06 2.93
CA GLY A 87 -23.39 -5.63 2.94
C GLY A 87 -24.03 -5.63 1.54
N TYR A 88 -23.34 -5.09 0.52
CA TYR A 88 -23.84 -5.06 -0.86
C TYR A 88 -24.12 -6.45 -1.43
N ILE A 89 -23.27 -7.44 -1.11
CA ILE A 89 -23.38 -8.81 -1.63
C ILE A 89 -24.09 -9.76 -0.66
N GLY A 90 -24.63 -9.27 0.46
CA GLY A 90 -25.38 -10.08 1.43
C GLY A 90 -24.55 -11.16 2.16
N CYS A 91 -23.23 -11.00 2.28
CA CYS A 91 -22.36 -12.00 2.87
C CYS A 91 -22.10 -11.72 4.37
N ALA A 92 -22.59 -12.60 5.25
CA ALA A 92 -22.41 -12.43 6.70
C ALA A 92 -20.98 -12.75 7.20
N THR A 93 -20.20 -13.52 6.44
CA THR A 93 -18.84 -13.93 6.81
C THR A 93 -17.89 -13.79 5.63
N LEU A 94 -16.59 -13.71 5.91
CA LEU A 94 -15.55 -13.69 4.88
C LEU A 94 -15.53 -14.97 4.05
N ASP A 95 -15.90 -16.11 4.63
CA ASP A 95 -15.92 -17.38 3.90
C ASP A 95 -17.04 -17.41 2.87
N LYS A 96 -18.23 -16.90 3.23
CA LYS A 96 -19.32 -16.70 2.25
C LYS A 96 -18.93 -15.71 1.16
N MET A 97 -18.29 -14.61 1.53
CA MET A 97 -17.79 -13.65 0.53
C MET A 97 -16.79 -14.29 -0.44
N ARG A 98 -15.95 -15.22 0.01
CA ARG A 98 -14.99 -15.92 -0.85
C ARG A 98 -15.66 -16.92 -1.80
N SER A 99 -16.75 -17.57 -1.40
CA SER A 99 -17.43 -18.59 -2.21
C SER A 99 -18.52 -18.03 -3.10
N ASP A 100 -19.24 -17.01 -2.64
CA ASP A 100 -20.52 -16.58 -3.23
C ASP A 100 -20.39 -15.28 -4.03
N ALA A 101 -19.30 -14.52 -3.87
CA ALA A 101 -19.10 -13.27 -4.60
C ALA A 101 -18.92 -13.50 -6.10
N VAL A 102 -19.70 -12.78 -6.90
CA VAL A 102 -19.62 -12.81 -8.37
C VAL A 102 -18.96 -11.51 -8.85
N PHE A 103 -17.97 -11.66 -9.73
CA PHE A 103 -17.28 -10.54 -10.36
C PHE A 103 -17.76 -10.34 -11.79
N VAL A 104 -17.72 -9.10 -12.25
CA VAL A 104 -17.95 -8.73 -13.64
C VAL A 104 -16.70 -8.09 -14.21
N GLN A 105 -16.40 -8.38 -15.48
CA GLN A 105 -15.30 -7.74 -16.18
C GLN A 105 -15.75 -6.36 -16.68
N VAL A 106 -14.96 -5.33 -16.38
CA VAL A 106 -15.19 -3.97 -16.85
C VAL A 106 -14.06 -3.54 -17.80
N THR A 107 -14.36 -2.58 -18.66
CA THR A 107 -13.36 -1.96 -19.54
C THR A 107 -12.59 -0.87 -18.79
N SER A 108 -11.53 -0.33 -19.41
CA SER A 108 -10.82 0.84 -18.86
C SER A 108 -11.74 2.05 -18.68
N ALA A 109 -12.75 2.21 -19.55
CA ALA A 109 -13.75 3.27 -19.39
C ALA A 109 -14.62 3.04 -18.14
N GLY A 110 -15.03 1.80 -17.87
CA GLY A 110 -15.75 1.45 -16.64
C GLY A 110 -14.91 1.65 -15.37
N MET A 111 -13.59 1.50 -15.45
CA MET A 111 -12.69 1.84 -14.34
C MET A 111 -12.65 3.34 -14.07
N VAL A 112 -12.63 4.19 -15.11
CA VAL A 112 -12.71 5.64 -14.95
C VAL A 112 -14.06 6.05 -14.36
N GLU A 113 -15.15 5.45 -14.84
CA GLU A 113 -16.51 5.64 -14.30
C GLU A 113 -16.63 5.25 -12.82
N SER A 114 -15.86 4.24 -12.38
CA SER A 114 -15.88 3.79 -10.97
C SER A 114 -15.18 4.76 -10.01
N HIS A 115 -14.26 5.58 -10.51
CA HIS A 115 -13.59 6.61 -9.71
C HIS A 115 -14.39 7.91 -9.69
N VAL A 116 -14.02 8.86 -8.82
CA VAL A 116 -14.57 10.22 -8.93
C VAL A 116 -14.13 10.81 -10.28
N HIS A 117 -15.10 11.24 -11.10
CA HIS A 117 -14.87 11.87 -12.40
C HIS A 117 -15.77 13.10 -12.58
N ASP A 118 -15.38 14.00 -13.48
CA ASP A 118 -16.10 15.23 -13.85
C ASP A 118 -16.40 16.24 -12.71
N VAL A 119 -15.64 16.16 -11.61
CA VAL A 119 -15.72 17.11 -10.49
C VAL A 119 -14.34 17.37 -9.88
N SER A 120 -14.14 18.59 -9.35
CA SER A 120 -12.93 18.94 -8.60
C SER A 120 -13.10 18.63 -7.11
N ILE A 121 -12.25 17.75 -6.58
CA ILE A 121 -12.21 17.40 -5.16
C ILE A 121 -11.64 18.59 -4.38
N THR A 122 -12.43 19.15 -3.46
CA THR A 122 -12.02 20.29 -2.61
C THR A 122 -11.49 19.88 -1.24
N LYS A 123 -11.84 18.67 -0.79
CA LYS A 123 -11.39 18.09 0.47
C LYS A 123 -11.21 16.59 0.30
N GLU A 124 -10.04 16.09 0.71
CA GLU A 124 -9.74 14.66 0.65
C GLU A 124 -10.58 13.86 1.65
N ALA A 125 -11.09 12.72 1.19
CA ALA A 125 -11.73 11.75 2.05
C ALA A 125 -10.65 10.83 2.67
N PRO A 126 -10.84 10.34 3.90
CA PRO A 126 -9.84 9.53 4.60
C PRO A 126 -9.60 8.15 3.99
N ASN A 127 -10.43 7.73 3.03
CA ASN A 127 -10.37 6.45 2.33
C ASN A 127 -10.23 6.60 0.81
N TYR A 128 -10.03 7.82 0.30
CA TYR A 128 -9.89 8.08 -1.14
C TYR A 128 -8.90 9.21 -1.38
N HIS A 129 -7.74 8.83 -1.94
CA HIS A 129 -6.70 9.75 -2.38
C HIS A 129 -6.44 9.47 -3.87
N GLN A 130 -6.55 10.48 -4.71
CA GLN A 130 -6.29 10.41 -6.14
C GLN A 130 -5.07 11.28 -6.48
#